data_AF-A0A7Y0WR34-F1
#
_entry.id   AF-A0A7Y0WR34-F1
#
_cell.length_a   1.000
_cell.length_b   1.000
_cell.length_c   1.000
_cell.angle_alpha   90.00
_cell.angle_beta   90.00
_cell.angle_gamma   90.00
#
_symmetry.space_group_name_H-M   'P 1'
#
loop_
_entity.id
_entity.type
_entity.pdbx_description
1 polymer ?
#
loop_
_entity_poly.entity_id
_entity_poly.type
_entity_poly.pdbx_seq_one_letter_code
_entity_poly.pdbx_strand_id
1 'polypeptide(L)'
;MNDVTANPATTYAWEGTLRNGRKVSGETRGHSPAMIKAQLRRQGINPLRVQMRSSLLSGLGNPITPADIALFTRQLATLLRAGIPLLQAFNMIGEGFDSRAMRTMVQGLKQEIAAGNSLTGALLKQPQCFTPLYCSLIAAGEQAGTLETLLERVATHLEKSQRLKARIRKAMTYPLVVLLVAALVSSILLIHVVPQFESLFAGIDTPLPRFTQLVILLSEFMQSAWWMLLLAVAATAWGIRRGYRRHNGLRLWLDTGLLKLPLAGTLLKKTAVARYARTLATTFAAGVPLAQALDSVAAATGNERFTQAITRMRQDVAIGMQLNQSMSASGLFPGMAIQMTAIGEESGTLDSMLEKVAEHYETDVDNLVDNLTSLMEPLIMVVLGSIVGALVIAMYLPIFQLGTAF
;
A
#
# COMPACT_ATOMS: atom_id res chain seq x y z
N MET A 1 -36.27 1.74 -43.72
CA MET A 1 -36.87 0.60 -42.99
C MET A 1 -35.96 0.32 -41.80
N ASN A 2 -36.53 0.36 -40.59
CA ASN A 2 -35.90 0.53 -39.27
C ASN A 2 -34.61 -0.24 -38.97
N ASP A 3 -33.57 0.52 -38.59
CA ASP A 3 -32.39 0.06 -37.84
C ASP A 3 -32.81 -0.13 -36.36
N VAL A 4 -32.98 -1.37 -35.93
CA VAL A 4 -33.29 -1.69 -34.53
C VAL A 4 -31.98 -1.68 -33.76
N THR A 5 -31.74 -0.60 -33.02
CA THR A 5 -30.67 -0.46 -32.04
C THR A 5 -30.67 -1.63 -31.06
N ALA A 6 -29.69 -2.54 -31.16
CA ALA A 6 -29.48 -3.58 -30.18
C ALA A 6 -29.05 -2.95 -28.84
N ASN A 7 -29.96 -2.96 -27.86
CA ASN A 7 -29.73 -2.43 -26.52
C ASN A 7 -28.62 -3.26 -25.83
N PRO A 8 -27.56 -2.67 -25.25
CA PRO A 8 -26.48 -3.45 -24.62
C PRO A 8 -27.01 -4.33 -23.47
N ALA A 9 -26.61 -5.61 -23.47
CA ALA A 9 -27.02 -6.57 -22.45
C ALA A 9 -26.68 -6.04 -21.04
N THR A 10 -27.71 -5.80 -20.24
CA THR A 10 -27.55 -5.29 -18.87
C THR A 10 -27.58 -6.44 -17.87
N THR A 11 -26.80 -6.36 -16.80
CA THR A 11 -26.86 -7.35 -15.70
C THR A 11 -28.08 -7.08 -14.82
N TYR A 12 -28.92 -8.09 -14.63
CA TYR A 12 -30.06 -8.07 -13.72
C TYR A 12 -29.76 -8.95 -12.51
N ALA A 13 -29.93 -8.40 -11.31
CA ALA A 13 -29.94 -9.19 -10.09
C ALA A 13 -31.36 -9.69 -9.84
N TRP A 14 -31.49 -10.97 -9.50
CA TRP A 14 -32.78 -11.60 -9.28
C TRP A 14 -32.79 -12.47 -8.03
N GLU A 15 -33.97 -12.55 -7.43
CA GLU A 15 -34.31 -13.47 -6.35
C GLU A 15 -35.54 -14.26 -6.77
N GLY A 16 -35.52 -15.56 -6.53
CA GLY A 16 -36.63 -16.45 -6.84
C GLY A 16 -36.69 -17.65 -5.92
N THR A 17 -37.73 -18.44 -6.08
CA THR A 17 -37.94 -19.68 -5.34
C THR A 17 -37.95 -20.86 -6.30
N LEU A 18 -37.22 -21.90 -5.94
CA LEU A 18 -37.32 -23.21 -6.60
C LEU A 18 -38.66 -23.87 -6.24
N ARG A 19 -39.06 -24.87 -7.03
CA ARG A 19 -40.30 -25.66 -6.80
C ARG A 19 -40.38 -26.29 -5.40
N ASN A 20 -39.25 -26.51 -4.73
CA ASN A 20 -39.15 -27.05 -3.37
C ASN A 20 -39.22 -25.96 -2.27
N GLY A 21 -39.53 -24.71 -2.62
CA GLY A 21 -39.63 -23.59 -1.67
C GLY A 21 -38.28 -22.95 -1.28
N ARG A 22 -37.14 -23.49 -1.75
CA ARG A 22 -35.82 -22.93 -1.45
C ARG A 22 -35.60 -21.63 -2.21
N LYS A 23 -35.27 -20.56 -1.48
CA LYS A 23 -34.90 -19.26 -2.07
C LYS A 23 -33.53 -19.36 -2.72
N VAL A 24 -33.42 -18.85 -3.94
CA VAL A 24 -32.20 -18.77 -4.73
C VAL A 24 -32.07 -17.36 -5.31
N SER A 25 -30.86 -16.84 -5.31
CA SER A 25 -30.53 -15.55 -5.88
C SER A 25 -29.36 -15.68 -6.84
N GLY A 26 -29.30 -14.79 -7.82
CA GLY A 26 -28.25 -14.82 -8.83
C GLY A 26 -28.26 -13.57 -9.71
N GLU A 27 -27.28 -13.51 -10.61
CA GLU A 27 -27.15 -12.46 -11.60
C GLU A 27 -27.24 -13.06 -13.00
N THR A 28 -28.08 -12.48 -13.86
CA THR A 28 -28.20 -12.91 -15.26
C THR A 28 -28.18 -11.70 -16.18
N ARG A 29 -27.44 -11.79 -17.28
CA ARG A 29 -27.39 -10.74 -18.31
C ARG A 29 -28.54 -10.92 -19.29
N GLY A 30 -29.22 -9.82 -19.62
CA GLY A 30 -30.32 -9.85 -20.58
C GLY A 30 -30.65 -8.46 -21.12
N HIS A 31 -31.60 -8.45 -22.04
CA HIS A 31 -32.02 -7.24 -22.74
C HIS A 31 -33.29 -6.62 -22.13
N SER A 32 -34.06 -7.40 -21.35
CA SER A 32 -35.22 -6.89 -20.62
C SER A 32 -35.51 -7.71 -19.35
N PRO A 33 -36.13 -7.09 -18.32
CA PRO A 33 -36.57 -7.81 -17.12
C PRO A 33 -37.57 -8.94 -17.45
N ALA A 34 -38.39 -8.76 -18.48
CA ALA A 34 -39.37 -9.75 -18.92
C ALA A 34 -38.70 -11.00 -19.49
N MET A 35 -37.64 -10.83 -20.29
CA MET A 35 -36.85 -11.93 -20.83
C MET A 35 -36.14 -12.72 -19.73
N ILE A 36 -35.57 -12.02 -18.72
CA ILE A 36 -34.94 -12.67 -17.56
C ILE A 36 -35.97 -13.47 -16.75
N LYS A 37 -37.16 -12.91 -16.48
CA LYS A 37 -38.24 -13.65 -15.79
C LYS A 37 -38.67 -14.90 -16.55
N ALA A 38 -38.77 -14.82 -17.88
CA ALA A 38 -39.10 -15.97 -18.72
C ALA A 38 -38.00 -17.04 -18.69
N GLN A 39 -36.72 -16.63 -18.74
CA GLN A 39 -35.58 -17.54 -18.64
C GLN A 39 -35.51 -18.24 -17.28
N LEU A 40 -35.74 -17.52 -16.18
CA LEU A 40 -35.77 -18.11 -14.83
C LEU A 40 -36.91 -19.11 -14.65
N ARG A 41 -38.09 -18.82 -15.20
CA ARG A 41 -39.22 -19.77 -15.19
C ARG A 41 -38.92 -21.05 -15.97
N ARG A 42 -38.21 -20.95 -17.11
CA ARG A 42 -37.73 -22.13 -17.87
C ARG A 42 -36.73 -22.96 -17.07
N GLN A 43 -35.96 -22.34 -16.19
CA GLN A 43 -35.03 -23.01 -15.28
C GLN A 43 -35.72 -23.54 -14.00
N GLY A 44 -37.05 -23.46 -13.91
CA GLY A 44 -37.80 -23.94 -12.74
C GLY A 44 -37.73 -23.01 -11.52
N ILE A 45 -37.28 -21.77 -11.70
CA ILE A 45 -37.19 -20.74 -10.67
C ILE A 45 -38.36 -19.77 -10.86
N ASN A 46 -39.18 -19.61 -9.82
CA ASN A 46 -40.23 -18.58 -9.79
C ASN A 46 -39.62 -17.25 -9.36
N PRO A 47 -39.51 -16.24 -10.25
CA PRO A 47 -38.85 -14.98 -9.93
C PRO A 47 -39.74 -14.11 -9.05
N LEU A 48 -39.26 -13.75 -7.86
CA LEU A 48 -39.91 -12.84 -6.90
C LEU A 48 -39.54 -11.39 -7.21
N ARG A 49 -38.24 -11.13 -7.39
CA ARG A 49 -37.70 -9.79 -7.58
C ARG A 49 -36.67 -9.85 -8.69
N VAL A 50 -36.81 -8.97 -9.69
CA VAL A 50 -35.83 -8.80 -10.78
C VAL A 50 -35.59 -7.31 -10.90
N GLN A 51 -34.39 -6.86 -10.52
CA GLN A 51 -34.03 -5.45 -10.56
C GLN A 51 -32.86 -5.25 -11.50
N MET A 52 -32.95 -4.21 -12.33
CA MET A 52 -31.83 -3.74 -13.12
C MET A 52 -30.76 -3.28 -12.14
N ARG A 53 -29.58 -3.91 -12.16
CA ARG A 53 -28.46 -3.40 -11.37
C ARG A 53 -27.95 -2.18 -12.11
N SER A 54 -28.15 -0.99 -11.54
CA SER A 54 -27.67 0.25 -12.17
C SER A 54 -26.17 0.09 -12.44
N SER A 55 -25.78 0.18 -13.71
CA SER A 55 -24.39 0.02 -14.15
C SER A 55 -23.49 1.18 -13.74
N LEU A 56 -24.08 2.26 -13.20
CA LEU A 56 -23.37 3.45 -12.71
C LEU A 56 -22.36 3.12 -11.60
N LEU A 57 -22.59 2.05 -10.83
CA LEU A 57 -21.68 1.61 -9.76
C LEU A 57 -20.93 0.30 -10.09
N SER A 58 -21.28 -0.42 -11.16
CA SER A 58 -20.62 -1.69 -11.54
C SER A 58 -19.57 -1.55 -12.63
N GLY A 59 -19.42 -0.36 -13.21
CA GLY A 59 -18.34 0.00 -14.14
C GLY A 59 -17.00 0.26 -13.44
N LEU A 60 -17.01 0.61 -12.15
CA LEU A 60 -15.81 0.68 -11.33
C LEU A 60 -15.48 -0.72 -10.80
N GLY A 61 -14.95 -1.58 -11.68
CA GLY A 61 -14.25 -2.77 -11.21
C GLY A 61 -13.17 -2.35 -10.22
N ASN A 62 -13.00 -3.10 -9.12
CA ASN A 62 -11.91 -2.84 -8.18
C ASN A 62 -10.59 -2.73 -8.96
N PRO A 63 -9.80 -1.66 -8.73
CA PRO A 63 -8.53 -1.50 -9.41
C PRO A 63 -7.62 -2.68 -9.09
N ILE A 64 -6.76 -3.07 -10.05
CA ILE A 64 -5.79 -4.14 -9.87
C ILE A 64 -4.85 -3.73 -8.74
N THR A 65 -4.81 -4.54 -7.69
CA THR A 65 -3.93 -4.29 -6.54
C THR A 65 -2.60 -5.02 -6.72
N PRO A 66 -1.52 -4.54 -6.10
CA PRO A 66 -0.24 -5.26 -6.11
C PRO A 66 -0.30 -6.67 -5.52
N ALA A 67 -1.29 -6.96 -4.66
CA ALA A 67 -1.54 -8.30 -4.12
C ALA A 67 -2.14 -9.23 -5.18
N ASP A 68 -3.04 -8.73 -6.04
CA ASP A 68 -3.61 -9.50 -7.15
C ASP A 68 -2.52 -9.92 -8.14
N ILE A 69 -1.55 -9.04 -8.42
CA ILE A 69 -0.42 -9.32 -9.30
C ILE A 69 0.53 -10.37 -8.69
N ALA A 70 0.77 -10.30 -7.38
CA ALA A 70 1.56 -11.30 -6.67
C ALA A 70 0.88 -12.68 -6.74
N LEU A 71 -0.44 -12.74 -6.49
CA LEU A 71 -1.22 -13.97 -6.59
C LEU A 71 -1.24 -14.54 -8.00
N PHE A 72 -1.46 -13.70 -9.02
CA PHE A 72 -1.41 -14.09 -10.43
C PHE A 72 -0.08 -14.71 -10.79
N THR A 73 1.02 -14.04 -10.40
CA THR A 73 2.38 -14.52 -10.69
C THR A 73 2.65 -15.85 -10.00
N ARG A 74 2.24 -16.01 -8.73
CA ARG A 74 2.37 -17.26 -7.98
C ARG A 74 1.60 -18.41 -8.62
N GLN A 75 0.35 -18.16 -9.02
CA GLN A 75 -0.47 -19.16 -9.69
C GLN A 75 0.13 -19.55 -11.04
N LEU A 76 0.61 -18.57 -11.82
CA LEU A 76 1.26 -18.82 -13.10
C LEU A 76 2.54 -19.67 -12.92
N ALA A 77 3.41 -19.31 -11.97
CA ALA A 77 4.60 -20.09 -11.63
C ALA A 77 4.24 -21.55 -11.27
N THR A 78 3.21 -21.72 -10.44
CA THR A 78 2.77 -23.04 -9.97
C THR A 78 2.24 -23.91 -11.10
N LEU A 79 1.39 -23.35 -11.98
CA LEU A 79 0.79 -24.08 -13.09
C LEU A 79 1.84 -24.45 -14.14
N LEU A 80 2.75 -23.53 -14.49
CA LEU A 80 3.82 -23.82 -15.44
C LEU A 80 4.77 -24.88 -14.90
N ARG A 81 5.16 -24.82 -13.62
CA ARG A 81 5.98 -25.84 -12.97
C ARG A 81 5.29 -27.22 -12.92
N ALA A 82 3.96 -27.25 -12.95
CA ALA A 82 3.18 -28.47 -13.08
C ALA A 82 3.09 -28.98 -14.55
N GLY A 83 3.78 -28.33 -15.48
CA GLY A 83 3.80 -28.68 -16.90
C GLY A 83 2.57 -28.21 -17.68
N ILE A 84 1.72 -27.36 -17.09
CA ILE A 84 0.52 -26.86 -17.77
C ILE A 84 0.95 -25.82 -18.83
N PRO A 85 0.52 -25.94 -20.09
CA PRO A 85 0.86 -24.97 -21.13
C PRO A 85 0.43 -23.53 -20.78
N LEU A 86 1.25 -22.55 -21.16
CA LEU A 86 1.05 -21.13 -20.82
C LEU A 86 -0.37 -20.63 -21.10
N LEU A 87 -0.89 -20.82 -22.32
CA LEU A 87 -2.25 -20.39 -22.68
C LEU A 87 -3.34 -21.03 -21.81
N GLN A 88 -3.16 -22.28 -21.40
CA GLN A 88 -4.10 -22.99 -20.53
C GLN A 88 -4.02 -22.46 -19.10
N ALA A 89 -2.82 -22.16 -18.59
CA ALA A 89 -2.64 -21.54 -17.30
C ALA A 89 -3.34 -20.16 -17.23
N PHE A 90 -3.24 -19.34 -18.28
CA PHE A 90 -3.96 -18.06 -18.37
C PHE A 90 -5.49 -18.23 -18.33
N ASN A 91 -6.04 -19.29 -18.93
CA ASN A 91 -7.48 -19.58 -18.84
C ASN A 91 -7.91 -19.91 -17.41
N MET A 92 -7.21 -20.84 -16.77
CA MET A 92 -7.52 -21.28 -15.40
C MET A 92 -7.43 -20.12 -14.40
N ILE A 93 -6.40 -19.28 -14.52
CA ILE A 93 -6.21 -18.12 -13.67
C ILE A 93 -7.29 -17.06 -13.92
N GLY A 94 -7.62 -16.80 -15.19
CA GLY A 94 -8.63 -15.80 -15.56
C GLY A 94 -10.03 -16.11 -15.02
N GLU A 95 -10.38 -17.38 -14.86
CA GLU A 95 -11.65 -17.82 -14.27
C GLU A 95 -11.66 -17.67 -12.73
N GLY A 96 -10.50 -17.77 -12.09
CA GLY A 96 -10.35 -17.77 -10.63
C GLY A 96 -10.34 -16.40 -9.94
N PHE A 97 -10.11 -15.29 -10.65
CA PHE A 97 -10.09 -13.96 -10.04
C PHE A 97 -11.49 -13.36 -9.88
N ASP A 98 -11.81 -12.73 -8.75
CA ASP A 98 -13.11 -12.04 -8.58
C ASP A 98 -13.16 -10.66 -9.28
N SER A 99 -12.01 -9.98 -9.41
CA SER A 99 -11.98 -8.63 -9.93
C SER A 99 -12.08 -8.61 -11.46
N ARG A 100 -13.09 -7.90 -11.97
CA ARG A 100 -13.33 -7.75 -13.42
C ARG A 100 -12.13 -7.14 -14.14
N ALA A 101 -11.42 -6.20 -13.50
CA ALA A 101 -10.23 -5.58 -14.05
C ALA A 101 -9.11 -6.61 -14.27
N MET A 102 -8.88 -7.50 -13.30
CA MET A 102 -7.87 -8.55 -13.42
C MET A 102 -8.25 -9.58 -14.49
N ARG A 103 -9.52 -10.03 -14.54
CA ARG A 103 -9.98 -10.93 -15.61
C ARG A 103 -9.75 -10.35 -17.00
N THR A 104 -10.06 -9.06 -17.17
CA THR A 104 -9.86 -8.36 -18.46
C THR A 104 -8.38 -8.26 -18.81
N MET A 105 -7.53 -7.94 -17.83
CA MET A 105 -6.08 -7.87 -18.01
C MET A 105 -5.49 -9.23 -18.42
N VAL A 106 -5.86 -10.30 -17.71
CA VAL A 106 -5.42 -11.68 -17.99
C VAL A 106 -5.89 -12.15 -19.36
N GLN A 107 -7.13 -11.84 -19.75
CA GLN A 107 -7.62 -12.15 -21.10
C GLN A 107 -6.90 -11.36 -22.19
N GLY A 108 -6.56 -10.09 -21.95
CA GLY A 108 -5.74 -9.30 -22.86
C GLY A 108 -4.36 -9.92 -23.07
N LEU A 109 -3.68 -10.30 -21.98
CA LEU A 109 -2.38 -11.00 -22.06
C LEU A 109 -2.50 -12.33 -22.82
N LYS A 110 -3.55 -13.11 -22.54
CA LYS A 110 -3.82 -14.37 -23.26
C LYS A 110 -3.98 -14.13 -24.76
N GLN A 111 -4.74 -13.12 -25.18
CA GLN A 111 -4.96 -12.81 -26.59
C GLN A 111 -3.66 -12.44 -27.30
N GLU A 112 -2.79 -11.66 -26.66
CA GLU A 112 -1.47 -11.30 -27.17
C GLU A 112 -0.58 -12.55 -27.38
N ILE A 113 -0.53 -13.44 -26.40
CA ILE A 113 0.26 -14.67 -26.48
C ILE A 113 -0.34 -15.62 -27.53
N ALA A 114 -1.67 -15.72 -27.61
CA ALA A 114 -2.35 -16.53 -28.62
C ALA A 114 -2.15 -15.99 -30.05
N ALA A 115 -1.90 -14.69 -30.19
CA ALA A 115 -1.51 -14.05 -31.45
C ALA A 115 -0.03 -14.28 -31.83
N GLY A 116 0.74 -14.98 -30.98
CA GLY A 116 2.15 -15.30 -31.23
C GLY A 116 3.16 -14.31 -30.65
N ASN A 117 2.71 -13.32 -29.87
CA ASN A 117 3.63 -12.41 -29.19
C ASN A 117 4.28 -13.09 -27.97
N SER A 118 5.51 -12.67 -27.65
CA SER A 118 6.21 -13.12 -26.45
C SER A 118 5.49 -12.69 -25.18
N LEU A 119 5.65 -13.46 -24.10
CA LEU A 119 5.06 -13.12 -22.81
C LEU A 119 5.57 -11.76 -22.33
N THR A 120 6.88 -11.52 -22.47
CA THR A 120 7.49 -10.22 -22.15
C THR A 120 6.87 -9.08 -22.95
N GLY A 121 6.65 -9.28 -24.26
CA GLY A 121 6.05 -8.28 -25.14
C GLY A 121 4.62 -7.91 -24.72
N ALA A 122 3.84 -8.91 -24.31
CA ALA A 122 2.49 -8.70 -23.79
C ALA A 122 2.49 -7.93 -22.47
N LEU A 123 3.40 -8.26 -21.55
CA LEU A 123 3.51 -7.61 -20.23
C LEU A 123 3.95 -6.13 -20.33
N LEU A 124 4.85 -5.81 -21.26
CA LEU A 124 5.33 -4.44 -21.50
C LEU A 124 4.22 -3.48 -21.96
N LYS A 125 3.15 -3.98 -22.59
CA LYS A 125 1.96 -3.19 -22.94
C LYS A 125 1.17 -2.74 -21.71
N GLN A 126 1.46 -3.27 -20.52
CA GLN A 126 0.74 -3.00 -19.27
C GLN A 126 1.70 -2.48 -18.16
N PRO A 127 2.38 -1.33 -18.37
CA PRO A 127 3.39 -0.81 -17.44
C PRO A 127 2.82 -0.33 -16.10
N GLN A 128 1.49 -0.17 -16.00
CA GLN A 128 0.83 0.18 -14.75
C GLN A 128 0.74 -1.01 -13.77
N CYS A 129 0.81 -2.25 -14.29
CA CYS A 129 0.72 -3.47 -13.50
C CYS A 129 2.09 -4.11 -13.33
N PHE A 130 2.86 -4.22 -14.42
CA PHE A 130 4.15 -4.90 -14.42
C PHE A 130 5.29 -3.90 -14.41
N THR A 131 6.17 -4.02 -13.42
CA THR A 131 7.33 -3.15 -13.31
C THR A 131 8.40 -3.51 -14.36
N PRO A 132 9.30 -2.58 -14.72
CA PRO A 132 10.41 -2.89 -15.64
C PRO A 132 11.23 -4.10 -15.17
N LEU A 133 11.46 -4.20 -13.86
CA LEU A 133 12.10 -5.34 -13.21
C LEU A 133 11.36 -6.66 -13.45
N TYR A 134 10.03 -6.66 -13.31
CA TYR A 134 9.22 -7.84 -13.58
C TYR A 134 9.43 -8.30 -15.02
N CYS A 135 9.27 -7.38 -15.98
CA CYS A 135 9.41 -7.69 -17.39
C CYS A 135 10.83 -8.16 -17.75
N SER A 136 11.89 -7.57 -17.19
CA SER A 136 13.26 -8.01 -17.46
C SER A 136 13.55 -9.41 -16.95
N LEU A 137 12.97 -9.80 -15.80
CA LEU A 137 13.14 -11.15 -15.26
C LEU A 137 12.39 -12.18 -16.11
N ILE A 138 11.17 -11.86 -16.54
CA ILE A 138 10.43 -12.74 -17.45
C ILE A 138 11.15 -12.88 -18.80
N ALA A 139 11.72 -11.79 -19.32
CA ALA A 139 12.50 -11.80 -20.57
C ALA A 139 13.71 -12.75 -20.48
N ALA A 140 14.48 -12.65 -19.39
CA ALA A 140 15.62 -13.54 -19.16
C ALA A 140 15.18 -15.03 -19.11
N GLY A 141 14.04 -15.31 -18.48
CA GLY A 141 13.52 -16.68 -18.33
C GLY A 141 12.95 -17.23 -19.63
N GLU A 142 12.30 -16.39 -20.42
CA GLU A 142 11.77 -16.72 -21.75
C GLU A 142 12.91 -17.02 -22.73
N GLN A 143 13.98 -16.21 -22.73
CA GLN A 143 15.16 -16.44 -23.56
C GLN A 143 15.97 -17.67 -23.15
N ALA A 144 16.12 -17.90 -21.84
CA ALA A 144 16.87 -19.02 -21.30
C ALA A 144 16.08 -20.34 -21.20
N GLY A 145 14.78 -20.35 -21.57
CA GLY A 145 13.91 -21.51 -21.43
C GLY A 145 13.65 -21.93 -19.98
N THR A 146 13.89 -21.03 -19.02
CA THR A 146 13.77 -21.26 -17.56
C THR A 146 12.67 -20.40 -16.95
N LEU A 147 11.60 -20.16 -17.73
CA LEU A 147 10.49 -19.28 -17.35
C LEU A 147 9.84 -19.68 -16.01
N GLU A 148 9.69 -20.98 -15.76
CA GLU A 148 9.13 -21.54 -14.52
C GLU A 148 9.90 -21.11 -13.28
N THR A 149 11.22 -21.23 -13.31
CA THR A 149 12.08 -20.93 -12.16
C THR A 149 12.15 -19.43 -11.90
N LEU A 150 12.16 -18.62 -12.96
CA LEU A 150 12.17 -17.17 -12.81
C LEU A 150 10.81 -16.62 -12.36
N LEU A 151 9.70 -17.17 -12.84
CA LEU A 151 8.37 -16.83 -12.33
C LEU A 151 8.23 -17.14 -10.83
N GLU A 152 8.78 -18.26 -10.37
CA GLU A 152 8.80 -18.64 -8.95
C GLU A 152 9.58 -17.63 -8.09
N ARG A 153 10.71 -17.14 -8.59
CA ARG A 153 11.51 -16.10 -7.94
C ARG A 153 10.79 -14.75 -7.91
N VAL A 154 10.19 -14.36 -9.03
CA VAL A 154 9.40 -13.12 -9.13
C VAL A 154 8.19 -13.18 -8.19
N ALA A 155 7.47 -14.32 -8.15
CA ALA A 155 6.35 -14.53 -7.23
C ALA A 155 6.78 -14.38 -5.77
N THR A 156 7.87 -15.03 -5.39
CA THR A 156 8.42 -14.95 -4.03
C THR A 156 8.83 -13.53 -3.67
N HIS A 157 9.48 -12.81 -4.58
CA HIS A 157 9.85 -11.40 -4.39
C HIS A 157 8.62 -10.50 -4.19
N LEU A 158 7.58 -10.66 -5.02
CA LEU A 158 6.34 -9.91 -4.92
C LEU A 158 5.62 -10.20 -3.60
N GLU A 159 5.53 -11.47 -3.19
CA GLU A 159 4.91 -11.88 -1.93
C GLU A 159 5.63 -11.31 -0.72
N LYS A 160 6.96 -11.44 -0.64
CA LYS A 160 7.75 -10.85 0.45
C LYS A 160 7.56 -9.33 0.50
N SER A 161 7.58 -8.66 -0.65
CA SER A 161 7.34 -7.22 -0.76
C SER A 161 5.94 -6.81 -0.28
N GLN A 162 4.90 -7.58 -0.62
CA GLN A 162 3.54 -7.32 -0.14
C GLN A 162 3.39 -7.59 1.35
N ARG A 163 3.98 -8.67 1.88
CA ARG A 163 3.98 -8.98 3.31
C ARG A 163 4.60 -7.85 4.12
N LEU A 164 5.77 -7.36 3.70
CA LEU A 164 6.43 -6.23 4.35
C LEU A 164 5.56 -4.96 4.33
N LYS A 165 5.01 -4.60 3.16
CA LYS A 165 4.10 -3.44 3.04
C LYS A 165 2.85 -3.59 3.92
N ALA A 166 2.26 -4.78 3.93
CA ALA A 166 1.08 -5.07 4.74
C ALA A 166 1.40 -5.01 6.23
N ARG A 167 2.57 -5.49 6.66
CA ARG A 167 3.03 -5.40 8.06
C ARG A 167 3.18 -3.96 8.50
N ILE A 168 3.89 -3.14 7.72
CA ILE A 168 4.04 -1.69 7.98
C ILE A 168 2.67 -1.01 8.04
N ARG A 169 1.77 -1.30 7.09
CA ARG A 169 0.43 -0.71 7.07
C ARG A 169 -0.38 -1.12 8.30
N LYS A 170 -0.34 -2.39 8.71
CA LYS A 170 -1.03 -2.89 9.91
C LYS A 170 -0.52 -2.21 11.17
N ALA A 171 0.81 -2.11 11.35
CA ALA A 171 1.43 -1.43 12.48
C ALA A 171 1.02 0.04 12.59
N MET A 172 0.86 0.74 11.45
CA MET A 172 0.42 2.15 11.42
C MET A 172 -1.09 2.34 11.60
N THR A 173 -1.91 1.30 11.40
CA THR A 173 -3.38 1.42 11.48
C THR A 173 -3.84 1.67 12.90
N TYR A 174 -3.30 0.92 13.87
CA TYR A 174 -3.72 1.04 15.27
C TYR A 174 -3.46 2.46 15.84
N PRO A 175 -2.26 3.04 15.73
CA PRO A 175 -1.99 4.40 16.19
C PRO A 175 -2.89 5.45 15.54
N LEU A 176 -3.16 5.31 14.24
CA LEU A 176 -4.02 6.25 13.51
C LEU A 176 -5.46 6.20 14.02
N VAL A 177 -5.99 5.00 14.26
CA VAL A 177 -7.34 4.82 14.81
C VAL A 177 -7.44 5.41 16.21
N VAL A 178 -6.48 5.13 17.08
CA VAL A 178 -6.50 5.66 18.45
C VAL A 178 -6.34 7.17 18.47
N LEU A 179 -5.45 7.74 17.65
CA LEU A 179 -5.29 9.20 17.52
C LEU A 179 -6.58 9.85 17.00
N LEU A 180 -7.28 9.21 16.06
CA LEU A 180 -8.56 9.70 15.54
C LEU A 180 -9.63 9.69 16.65
N VAL A 181 -9.73 8.61 17.42
CA VAL A 181 -10.65 8.53 18.56
C VAL A 181 -10.30 9.56 19.63
N ALA A 182 -9.03 9.71 19.98
CA ALA A 182 -8.55 10.72 20.91
C ALA A 182 -8.92 12.13 20.44
N ALA A 183 -8.62 12.47 19.18
CA ALA A 183 -8.96 13.75 18.59
C ALA A 183 -10.48 14.01 18.60
N LEU A 184 -11.29 12.99 18.30
CA LEU A 184 -12.75 13.07 18.36
C LEU A 184 -13.24 13.38 19.78
N VAL A 185 -12.78 12.62 20.79
CA VAL A 185 -13.15 12.82 22.19
C VAL A 185 -12.72 14.20 22.67
N SER A 186 -11.49 14.61 22.40
CA SER A 186 -10.98 15.94 22.75
C SER A 186 -11.76 17.06 22.07
N SER A 187 -12.17 16.87 20.81
CA SER A 187 -13.00 17.84 20.08
C SER A 187 -14.37 17.99 20.74
N ILE A 188 -15.02 16.88 21.13
CA ILE A 188 -16.31 16.92 21.82
C ILE A 188 -16.20 17.65 23.16
N LEU A 189 -15.16 17.36 23.96
CA LEU A 189 -14.94 18.04 25.24
C LEU A 189 -14.73 19.55 25.04
N LEU A 190 -13.90 19.95 24.07
CA LEU A 190 -13.66 21.36 23.78
C LEU A 190 -14.92 22.05 23.25
N ILE A 191 -15.71 21.42 22.36
CA ILE A 191 -16.86 22.08 21.72
C ILE A 191 -18.08 22.15 22.64
N HIS A 192 -18.32 21.14 23.48
CA HIS A 192 -19.55 21.06 24.27
C HIS A 192 -19.34 21.25 25.77
N VAL A 193 -18.25 20.75 26.34
CA VAL A 193 -18.07 20.73 27.80
C VAL A 193 -17.43 22.02 28.30
N VAL A 194 -16.33 22.44 27.69
CA VAL A 194 -15.62 23.67 28.11
C VAL A 194 -16.51 24.93 28.11
N PRO A 195 -17.40 25.17 27.11
CA PRO A 195 -18.23 26.38 27.09
C PRO A 195 -19.32 26.37 28.17
N GLN A 196 -19.82 25.18 28.54
CA GLN A 196 -20.75 25.06 29.66
C GLN A 196 -20.08 25.51 30.96
N PHE A 197 -18.83 25.09 31.18
CA PHE A 197 -18.05 25.53 32.34
C PHE A 197 -17.73 27.02 32.31
N GLU A 198 -17.35 27.58 31.16
CA GLU A 198 -17.13 29.02 31.02
C GLU A 198 -18.35 29.84 31.45
N SER A 199 -19.55 29.42 31.02
CA SER A 199 -20.80 30.11 31.39
C SER A 199 -21.07 30.12 32.91
N LEU A 200 -20.57 29.12 33.65
CA LEU A 200 -20.69 29.07 35.11
C LEU A 200 -19.75 30.07 35.81
N PHE A 201 -18.68 30.50 35.15
CA PHE A 201 -17.71 31.44 35.69
C PHE A 201 -17.91 32.89 35.20
N ALA A 202 -18.77 33.10 34.19
CA ALA A 202 -19.02 34.41 33.58
C ALA A 202 -19.59 35.48 34.54
N GLY A 203 -20.10 35.09 35.70
CA GLY A 203 -20.63 35.99 36.74
C GLY A 203 -19.66 36.34 37.86
N ILE A 204 -18.39 35.96 37.75
CA ILE A 204 -17.39 36.11 38.81
C ILE A 204 -16.38 37.20 38.42
N ASP A 205 -16.27 38.26 39.23
CA ASP A 205 -15.39 39.42 38.99
C ASP A 205 -13.87 39.12 39.14
N THR A 206 -13.50 37.87 39.37
CA THR A 206 -12.09 37.46 39.46
C THR A 206 -11.58 36.96 38.10
N PRO A 207 -10.40 37.42 37.65
CA PRO A 207 -9.83 36.96 36.39
C PRO A 207 -9.49 35.46 36.46
N LEU A 208 -9.96 34.70 35.46
CA LEU A 208 -9.64 33.27 35.34
C LEU A 208 -8.11 33.04 35.22
N PRO A 209 -7.59 31.89 35.70
CA PRO A 209 -6.21 31.50 35.47
C PRO A 209 -5.83 31.50 33.99
N ARG A 210 -4.62 31.95 33.65
CA ARG A 210 -4.09 31.98 32.26
C ARG A 210 -4.20 30.64 31.54
N PHE A 211 -4.02 29.54 32.26
CA PHE A 211 -4.15 28.19 31.71
C PHE A 211 -5.59 27.86 31.29
N THR A 212 -6.57 28.19 32.13
CA THR A 212 -8.01 28.05 31.81
C THR A 212 -8.41 28.94 30.64
N GLN A 213 -7.92 30.18 30.59
CA GLN A 213 -8.16 31.10 29.47
C GLN A 213 -7.64 30.55 28.13
N LEU A 214 -6.46 29.90 28.12
CA LEU A 214 -5.91 29.27 26.91
C LEU A 214 -6.82 28.14 26.41
N VAL A 215 -7.32 27.31 27.32
CA VAL A 215 -8.23 26.20 26.99
C VAL A 215 -9.58 26.70 26.47
N ILE A 216 -10.12 27.79 27.04
CA ILE A 216 -11.34 28.44 26.55
C ILE A 216 -11.11 29.00 25.15
N LEU A 217 -10.02 29.72 24.92
CA LEU A 217 -9.70 30.26 23.59
C LEU A 217 -9.53 29.15 22.54
N LEU A 218 -8.93 28.03 22.93
CA LEU A 218 -8.84 26.85 22.06
C LEU A 218 -10.22 26.23 21.78
N SER A 219 -11.11 26.22 22.77
CA SER A 219 -12.50 25.79 22.63
C SER A 219 -13.27 26.69 21.66
N GLU A 220 -13.20 28.01 21.80
CA GLU A 220 -13.85 28.97 20.90
C GLU A 220 -13.36 28.81 19.45
N PHE A 221 -12.06 28.59 19.26
CA PHE A 221 -11.49 28.27 17.96
C PHE A 221 -12.04 26.94 17.40
N MET A 222 -12.17 25.90 18.22
CA MET A 222 -12.75 24.63 17.81
C MET A 222 -14.25 24.73 17.48
N GLN A 223 -15.02 25.52 18.21
CA GLN A 223 -16.44 25.75 17.91
C GLN A 223 -16.64 26.46 16.56
N SER A 224 -15.86 27.52 16.32
CA SER A 224 -15.99 28.37 15.13
C SER A 224 -15.31 27.80 13.88
N ALA A 225 -14.15 27.16 14.03
CA ALA A 225 -13.22 26.90 12.94
C ALA A 225 -12.70 25.45 12.84
N TRP A 226 -13.35 24.45 13.45
CA TRP A 226 -12.90 23.05 13.33
C TRP A 226 -12.78 22.56 11.88
N TRP A 227 -13.67 23.01 11.00
CA TRP A 227 -13.67 22.69 9.58
C TRP A 227 -12.49 23.32 8.84
N MET A 228 -12.03 24.51 9.26
CA MET A 228 -10.78 25.09 8.75
C MET A 228 -9.56 24.26 9.14
N LEU A 229 -9.53 23.69 10.35
CA LEU A 229 -8.44 22.81 10.77
C LEU A 229 -8.42 21.51 9.95
N LEU A 230 -9.58 20.89 9.72
CA LEU A 230 -9.70 19.72 8.83
C LEU A 230 -9.27 20.04 7.40
N LEU A 231 -9.69 21.19 6.88
CA LEU A 231 -9.34 21.64 5.54
C LEU A 231 -7.84 21.97 5.43
N ALA A 232 -7.25 22.57 6.47
CA ALA A 232 -5.81 22.82 6.55
C ALA A 232 -5.01 21.50 6.56
N VAL A 233 -5.42 20.51 7.35
CA VAL A 233 -4.78 19.18 7.37
C VAL A 233 -4.90 18.51 5.99
N ALA A 234 -6.08 18.53 5.38
CA ALA A 234 -6.31 17.97 4.06
C ALA A 234 -5.49 18.67 2.96
N ALA A 235 -5.45 20.01 2.98
CA ALA A 235 -4.67 20.81 2.04
C ALA A 235 -3.17 20.59 2.21
N THR A 236 -2.69 20.48 3.45
CA THR A 236 -1.28 20.20 3.75
C THR A 236 -0.90 18.79 3.28
N ALA A 237 -1.74 17.78 3.56
CA ALA A 237 -1.51 16.41 3.09
C ALA A 237 -1.51 16.32 1.56
N TRP A 238 -2.43 17.02 0.89
CA TRP A 238 -2.49 17.10 -0.57
C TRP A 238 -1.28 17.85 -1.15
N GLY A 239 -0.87 18.95 -0.54
CA GLY A 239 0.29 19.75 -0.91
C GLY A 239 1.59 18.96 -0.81
N ILE A 240 1.80 18.25 0.31
CA ILE A 240 2.94 17.34 0.50
C ILE A 240 2.91 16.23 -0.54
N ARG A 241 1.75 15.57 -0.75
CA ARG A 241 1.62 14.49 -1.74
C ARG A 241 1.93 14.95 -3.16
N ARG A 242 1.45 16.14 -3.55
CA ARG A 242 1.69 16.70 -4.89
C ARG A 242 3.13 17.19 -5.03
N GLY A 243 3.67 17.85 -4.00
CA GLY A 243 5.05 18.30 -3.95
C GLY A 243 6.04 17.14 -4.03
N TYR A 244 5.81 16.07 -3.28
CA TYR A 244 6.62 14.85 -3.31
C TYR A 244 6.68 14.20 -4.70
N ARG A 245 5.57 14.24 -5.46
CA ARG A 245 5.51 13.69 -6.82
C ARG A 245 6.10 14.60 -7.90
N ARG A 246 6.18 15.90 -7.66
CA ARG A 246 6.48 16.90 -8.70
C ARG A 246 7.85 17.57 -8.55
N HIS A 247 8.38 17.65 -7.34
CA HIS A 247 9.63 18.37 -7.05
C HIS A 247 10.68 17.46 -6.42
N ASN A 248 11.71 17.12 -7.20
CA ASN A 248 12.84 16.29 -6.75
C ASN A 248 13.56 16.90 -5.54
N GLY A 249 13.68 18.23 -5.46
CA GLY A 249 14.30 18.92 -4.31
C GLY A 249 13.52 18.77 -3.00
N LEU A 250 12.18 18.89 -3.05
CA LEU A 250 11.32 18.70 -1.88
C LEU A 250 11.33 17.24 -1.43
N ARG A 251 11.32 16.30 -2.38
CA ARG A 251 11.47 14.87 -2.12
C ARG A 251 12.80 14.54 -1.44
N LEU A 252 13.91 15.07 -1.96
CA LEU A 252 15.23 14.88 -1.36
C LEU A 252 15.33 15.47 0.05
N TRP A 253 14.78 16.68 0.27
CA TRP A 253 14.79 17.33 1.58
C TRP A 253 13.96 16.56 2.60
N LEU A 254 12.75 16.14 2.24
CA LEU A 254 11.88 15.31 3.09
C LEU A 254 12.54 13.96 3.39
N ASP A 255 13.00 13.23 2.37
CA ASP A 255 13.65 11.93 2.54
C ASP A 255 14.90 12.07 3.44
N THR A 256 15.68 13.15 3.29
CA THR A 256 16.87 13.42 4.11
C THR A 256 16.51 13.81 5.54
N GLY A 257 15.44 14.58 5.75
CA GLY A 257 14.93 14.94 7.09
C GLY A 257 14.38 13.73 7.83
N LEU A 258 13.59 12.89 7.14
CA LEU A 258 13.06 11.63 7.67
C LEU A 258 14.16 10.66 8.08
N LEU A 259 15.27 10.62 7.33
CA LEU A 259 16.45 9.81 7.65
C LEU A 259 17.20 10.24 8.92
N LYS A 260 16.97 11.46 9.42
CA LYS A 260 17.59 12.00 10.66
C LYS A 260 16.77 11.71 11.92
N LEU A 261 15.51 11.30 11.78
CA LEU A 261 14.70 10.92 12.93
C LEU A 261 15.24 9.62 13.53
N PRO A 262 15.43 9.52 14.86
CA PRO A 262 16.15 8.40 15.48
C PRO A 262 15.47 7.04 15.22
N LEU A 263 14.14 6.98 15.31
CA LEU A 263 13.39 5.73 15.07
C LEU A 263 12.93 5.57 13.61
N ALA A 264 12.38 6.62 12.99
CA ALA A 264 11.91 6.53 11.61
C ALA A 264 13.07 6.41 10.60
N GLY A 265 14.18 7.10 10.85
CA GLY A 265 15.35 7.10 9.98
C GLY A 265 16.09 5.76 9.99
N THR A 266 16.21 5.10 11.14
CA THR A 266 16.77 3.75 11.23
C THR A 266 15.91 2.73 10.50
N LEU A 267 14.58 2.79 10.67
CA LEU A 267 13.63 1.95 9.95
C LEU A 267 13.75 2.14 8.42
N LEU A 268 13.77 3.39 7.94
CA LEU A 268 13.87 3.71 6.52
C LEU A 268 15.19 3.22 5.91
N LYS A 269 16.32 3.42 6.60
CA LYS A 269 17.63 2.92 6.15
C LYS A 269 17.65 1.40 6.05
N LYS A 270 17.25 0.70 7.11
CA LYS A 270 17.24 -0.78 7.11
C LYS A 270 16.25 -1.33 6.07
N THR A 271 15.10 -0.70 5.88
CA THR A 271 14.14 -1.05 4.82
C THR A 271 14.74 -0.87 3.42
N ALA A 272 15.46 0.24 3.20
CA ALA A 272 16.12 0.49 1.91
C ALA A 272 17.21 -0.53 1.62
N VAL A 273 18.03 -0.88 2.62
CA VAL A 273 19.07 -1.93 2.52
C VAL A 273 18.46 -3.30 2.29
N ALA A 274 17.40 -3.67 3.01
CA ALA A 274 16.67 -4.94 2.82
C ALA A 274 16.14 -5.05 1.39
N ARG A 275 15.46 -4.00 0.88
CA ARG A 275 14.95 -3.96 -0.49
C ARG A 275 16.07 -3.99 -1.53
N TYR A 276 17.17 -3.27 -1.29
CA TYR A 276 18.34 -3.31 -2.14
C TYR A 276 18.86 -4.75 -2.28
N ALA A 277 19.17 -5.38 -1.15
CA ALA A 277 19.76 -6.71 -1.11
C ALA A 277 18.81 -7.76 -1.70
N ARG A 278 17.53 -7.74 -1.32
CA ARG A 278 16.52 -8.68 -1.84
C ARG A 278 16.35 -8.56 -3.35
N THR A 279 16.22 -7.32 -3.84
CA THR A 279 16.01 -7.06 -5.27
C THR A 279 17.24 -7.48 -6.06
N LEU A 280 18.42 -7.06 -5.60
CA LEU A 280 19.67 -7.35 -6.30
C LEU A 280 19.97 -8.85 -6.32
N ALA A 281 19.80 -9.55 -5.19
CA ALA A 281 19.93 -11.01 -5.10
C ALA A 281 19.00 -11.71 -6.11
N THR A 282 17.72 -11.33 -6.14
CA THR A 282 16.72 -11.94 -7.04
C THR A 282 17.08 -11.71 -8.51
N THR A 283 17.49 -10.49 -8.86
CA THR A 283 17.86 -10.14 -10.24
C THR A 283 19.15 -10.80 -10.69
N PHE A 284 20.15 -10.82 -9.83
CA PHE A 284 21.45 -11.36 -10.16
C PHE A 284 21.39 -12.88 -10.26
N ALA A 285 20.69 -13.54 -9.32
CA ALA A 285 20.42 -14.98 -9.39
C ALA A 285 19.72 -15.36 -10.71
N ALA A 286 18.87 -14.48 -11.23
CA ALA A 286 18.14 -14.69 -12.49
C ALA A 286 19.01 -14.50 -13.75
N GLY A 287 20.32 -14.26 -13.59
CA GLY A 287 21.26 -14.11 -14.70
C GLY A 287 21.23 -12.72 -15.35
N VAL A 288 20.52 -11.75 -14.77
CA VAL A 288 20.53 -10.36 -15.26
C VAL A 288 21.90 -9.74 -14.98
N PRO A 289 22.56 -9.12 -15.98
CA PRO A 289 23.86 -8.47 -15.78
C PRO A 289 23.82 -7.45 -14.63
N LEU A 290 24.87 -7.40 -13.81
CA LEU A 290 24.91 -6.61 -12.58
C LEU A 290 24.56 -5.13 -12.79
N ALA A 291 25.10 -4.50 -13.83
CA ALA A 291 24.80 -3.10 -14.15
C ALA A 291 23.31 -2.88 -14.47
N GLN A 292 22.67 -3.81 -15.19
CA GLN A 292 21.23 -3.73 -15.50
C GLN A 292 20.36 -4.05 -14.27
N ALA A 293 20.83 -4.96 -13.42
CA ALA A 293 20.18 -5.27 -12.15
C ALA A 293 20.14 -4.04 -11.25
N LEU A 294 21.23 -3.26 -11.16
CA LEU A 294 21.30 -2.04 -10.34
C LEU A 294 20.29 -0.96 -10.78
N ASP A 295 19.98 -0.83 -12.06
CA ASP A 295 18.91 0.09 -12.53
C ASP A 295 17.54 -0.29 -11.93
N SER A 296 17.24 -1.58 -11.91
CA SER A 296 15.99 -2.09 -11.32
C SER A 296 15.96 -1.91 -9.80
N VAL A 297 17.11 -2.10 -9.15
CA VAL A 297 17.24 -1.96 -7.70
C VAL A 297 17.10 -0.51 -7.25
N ALA A 298 17.62 0.45 -8.05
CA ALA A 298 17.50 1.89 -7.76
C ALA A 298 16.03 2.32 -7.62
N ALA A 299 15.13 1.77 -8.44
CA ALA A 299 13.69 2.02 -8.37
C ALA A 299 13.01 1.33 -7.18
N ALA A 300 13.56 0.22 -6.68
CA ALA A 300 12.94 -0.62 -5.65
C ALA A 300 13.21 -0.13 -4.21
N THR A 301 14.32 0.57 -3.96
CA THR A 301 14.70 1.00 -2.59
C THR A 301 13.71 1.96 -1.94
N GLY A 302 13.05 2.81 -2.73
CA GLY A 302 11.99 3.71 -2.25
C GLY A 302 12.48 4.91 -1.44
N ASN A 303 13.78 5.21 -1.47
CA ASN A 303 14.37 6.42 -0.89
C ASN A 303 15.28 7.07 -1.93
N GLU A 304 15.06 8.36 -2.21
CA GLU A 304 15.75 9.05 -3.31
C GLU A 304 17.27 9.10 -3.12
N ARG A 305 17.76 9.18 -1.87
CA ARG A 305 19.20 9.18 -1.57
C ARG A 305 19.85 7.83 -1.87
N PHE A 306 19.14 6.73 -1.57
CA PHE A 306 19.58 5.39 -1.96
C PHE A 306 19.52 5.19 -3.47
N THR A 307 18.45 5.65 -4.13
CA THR A 307 18.32 5.60 -5.59
C THR A 307 19.52 6.26 -6.27
N GLN A 308 19.89 7.49 -5.86
CA GLN A 308 21.04 8.20 -6.42
C GLN A 308 22.37 7.48 -6.16
N ALA A 309 22.57 6.94 -4.95
CA ALA A 309 23.76 6.17 -4.63
C ALA A 309 23.87 4.91 -5.51
N ILE A 310 22.78 4.17 -5.70
CA ILE A 310 22.75 2.96 -6.53
C ILE A 310 22.96 3.30 -8.00
N THR A 311 22.42 4.41 -8.50
CA THR A 311 22.68 4.87 -9.86
C THR A 311 24.16 5.21 -10.08
N ARG A 312 24.84 5.77 -9.07
CA ARG A 312 26.31 5.97 -9.12
C ARG A 312 27.05 4.64 -9.06
N MET A 313 26.65 3.73 -8.16
CA MET A 313 27.22 2.37 -8.10
C MET A 313 27.12 1.64 -9.43
N ARG A 314 26.02 1.81 -10.17
CA ARG A 314 25.89 1.27 -11.52
C ARG A 314 26.94 1.84 -12.47
N GLN A 315 27.16 3.16 -12.44
CA GLN A 315 28.17 3.81 -13.28
C GLN A 315 29.56 3.29 -12.96
N ASP A 316 29.88 3.16 -11.67
CA ASP A 316 31.16 2.65 -11.17
C ASP A 316 31.39 1.19 -11.60
N VAL A 317 30.39 0.33 -11.44
CA VAL A 317 30.46 -1.07 -11.88
C VAL A 317 30.57 -1.18 -13.40
N ALA A 318 29.90 -0.31 -14.16
CA ALA A 318 29.97 -0.30 -15.62
C ALA A 318 31.38 0.06 -16.15
N ILE A 319 32.18 0.81 -15.37
CA ILE A 319 33.58 1.11 -15.69
C ILE A 319 34.57 0.13 -15.04
N GLY A 320 34.09 -0.93 -14.39
CA GLY A 320 34.90 -2.03 -13.83
C GLY A 320 35.30 -1.88 -12.36
N MET A 321 34.75 -0.90 -11.63
CA MET A 321 34.96 -0.80 -10.19
C MET A 321 34.19 -1.89 -9.44
N GLN A 322 34.79 -2.44 -8.38
CA GLN A 322 34.12 -3.43 -7.54
C GLN A 322 32.89 -2.84 -6.84
N LEU A 323 31.83 -3.62 -6.75
CA LEU A 323 30.56 -3.20 -6.16
C LEU A 323 30.73 -2.83 -4.68
N ASN A 324 31.49 -3.62 -3.93
CA ASN A 324 31.75 -3.38 -2.51
C ASN A 324 32.42 -2.01 -2.24
N GLN A 325 33.33 -1.56 -3.12
CA GLN A 325 34.07 -0.31 -2.98
C GLN A 325 33.15 0.88 -3.23
N SER A 326 32.34 0.83 -4.29
CA SER A 326 31.36 1.89 -4.58
C SER A 326 30.28 1.96 -3.47
N MET A 327 29.85 0.81 -2.96
CA MET A 327 28.94 0.71 -1.82
C MET A 327 29.53 1.38 -0.56
N SER A 328 30.80 1.14 -0.25
CA SER A 328 31.52 1.77 0.85
C SER A 328 31.64 3.30 0.67
N ALA A 329 32.02 3.75 -0.53
CA ALA A 329 32.15 5.17 -0.87
C ALA A 329 30.85 5.96 -0.71
N SER A 330 29.69 5.31 -0.86
CA SER A 330 28.38 5.96 -0.65
C SER A 330 28.12 6.36 0.81
N GLY A 331 28.72 5.67 1.79
CA GLY A 331 28.48 5.85 3.22
C GLY A 331 27.04 5.55 3.69
N LEU A 332 26.20 4.93 2.84
CA LEU A 332 24.80 4.63 3.17
C LEU A 332 24.57 3.21 3.65
N PHE A 333 25.44 2.29 3.25
CA PHE A 333 25.26 0.88 3.54
C PHE A 333 26.02 0.46 4.80
N PRO A 334 25.43 -0.42 5.62
CA PRO A 334 26.06 -0.94 6.82
C PRO A 334 27.19 -1.92 6.49
N GLY A 335 28.15 -2.05 7.42
CA GLY A 335 29.36 -2.87 7.24
C GLY A 335 29.08 -4.32 6.85
N MET A 336 28.08 -4.96 7.46
CA MET A 336 27.68 -6.34 7.10
C MET A 336 27.29 -6.47 5.62
N ALA A 337 26.53 -5.51 5.09
CA ALA A 337 26.10 -5.55 3.70
C ALA A 337 27.30 -5.36 2.74
N ILE A 338 28.25 -4.49 3.10
CA ILE A 338 29.49 -4.28 2.33
C ILE A 338 30.37 -5.54 2.35
N GLN A 339 30.56 -6.15 3.52
CA GLN A 339 31.38 -7.36 3.68
C GLN A 339 30.80 -8.56 2.93
N MET A 340 29.49 -8.80 3.06
CA MET A 340 28.83 -9.90 2.34
C MET A 340 28.88 -9.69 0.83
N THR A 341 28.79 -8.44 0.37
CA THR A 341 28.97 -8.09 -1.04
C THR A 341 30.39 -8.39 -1.50
N ALA A 342 31.40 -8.01 -0.71
CA ALA A 342 32.81 -8.31 -1.00
C ALA A 342 33.06 -9.82 -1.13
N ILE A 343 32.60 -10.61 -0.15
CA ILE A 343 32.72 -12.07 -0.15
C ILE A 343 32.01 -12.67 -1.36
N GLY A 344 30.80 -12.19 -1.66
CA GLY A 344 30.01 -12.68 -2.79
C GLY A 344 30.63 -12.34 -4.15
N GLU A 345 31.24 -11.17 -4.29
CA GLU A 345 31.93 -10.73 -5.51
C GLU A 345 33.23 -11.52 -5.74
N GLU A 346 34.01 -11.80 -4.69
CA GLU A 346 35.26 -12.58 -4.77
C GLU A 346 35.01 -14.08 -4.99
N SER A 347 33.97 -14.64 -4.37
CA SER A 347 33.61 -16.07 -4.49
C SER A 347 32.65 -16.38 -5.64
N GLY A 348 32.15 -15.37 -6.35
CA GLY A 348 31.13 -15.54 -7.40
C GLY A 348 29.74 -15.96 -6.88
N THR A 349 29.48 -15.83 -5.58
CA THR A 349 28.22 -16.24 -4.92
C THR A 349 27.39 -15.05 -4.41
N LEU A 350 27.46 -13.93 -5.15
CA LEU A 350 26.86 -12.65 -4.78
C LEU A 350 25.35 -12.74 -4.50
N ASP A 351 24.62 -13.54 -5.25
CA ASP A 351 23.20 -13.81 -5.03
C ASP A 351 22.92 -14.39 -3.64
N SER A 352 23.64 -15.44 -3.24
CA SER A 352 23.46 -16.11 -1.95
C SER A 352 23.86 -15.22 -0.76
N MET A 353 24.91 -14.40 -0.93
CA MET A 353 25.37 -13.49 0.12
C MET A 353 24.41 -12.32 0.29
N LEU A 354 23.89 -11.75 -0.80
CA LEU A 354 22.88 -10.70 -0.74
C LEU A 354 21.53 -11.23 -0.22
N GLU A 355 21.19 -12.50 -0.46
CA GLU A 355 20.00 -13.11 0.15
C GLU A 355 20.09 -13.14 1.69
N LYS A 356 21.25 -13.53 2.25
CA LYS A 356 21.48 -13.48 3.69
C LYS A 356 21.39 -12.06 4.25
N VAL A 357 21.95 -11.08 3.53
CA VAL A 357 21.82 -9.65 3.89
C VAL A 357 20.35 -9.23 3.89
N ALA A 358 19.59 -9.63 2.88
CA ALA A 358 18.16 -9.34 2.79
C ALA A 358 17.39 -9.92 3.97
N GLU A 359 17.58 -11.20 4.29
CA GLU A 359 16.89 -11.88 5.40
C GLU A 359 17.21 -11.25 6.75
N HIS A 360 18.48 -10.90 6.98
CA HIS A 360 18.90 -10.23 8.20
C HIS A 360 18.21 -8.86 8.36
N TYR A 361 18.26 -8.01 7.33
CA TYR A 361 17.65 -6.68 7.41
C TYR A 361 16.11 -6.71 7.32
N GLU A 362 15.50 -7.69 6.67
CA GLU A 362 14.05 -7.95 6.73
C GLU A 362 13.64 -8.25 8.17
N THR A 363 14.37 -9.14 8.86
CA THR A 363 14.13 -9.48 10.27
C THR A 363 14.32 -8.28 11.19
N ASP A 364 15.38 -7.50 11.00
CA ASP A 364 15.60 -6.27 11.76
C ASP A 364 14.47 -5.25 11.56
N VAL A 365 13.96 -5.13 10.33
CA VAL A 365 12.83 -4.24 10.02
C VAL A 365 11.57 -4.72 10.73
N ASP A 366 11.29 -6.02 10.72
CA ASP A 366 10.16 -6.59 11.46
C ASP A 366 10.26 -6.31 12.96
N ASN A 367 11.43 -6.54 13.57
CA ASN A 367 11.68 -6.25 14.98
C ASN A 367 11.52 -4.76 15.31
N LEU A 368 12.00 -3.86 14.44
CA LEU A 368 11.82 -2.42 14.62
C LEU A 368 10.36 -2.00 14.52
N VAL A 369 9.60 -2.60 13.60
CA VAL A 369 8.15 -2.34 13.47
C VAL A 369 7.41 -2.79 14.73
N ASP A 370 7.77 -3.93 15.30
CA ASP A 370 7.16 -4.44 16.53
C ASP A 370 7.50 -3.57 17.74
N ASN A 371 8.77 -3.16 17.88
CA ASN A 371 9.21 -2.22 18.92
C ASN A 371 8.56 -0.84 18.80
N LEU A 372 8.40 -0.34 17.56
CA LEU A 372 7.67 0.90 17.33
C LEU A 372 6.23 0.79 17.78
N THR A 373 5.58 -0.33 17.48
CA THR A 373 4.19 -0.59 17.85
C THR A 373 4.03 -0.64 19.36
N SER A 374 4.94 -1.30 20.09
CA SER A 374 4.88 -1.39 21.55
C SER A 374 5.13 -0.05 22.25
N LEU A 375 6.03 0.79 21.72
CA LEU A 375 6.27 2.14 22.25
C LEU A 375 5.12 3.11 22.00
N MET A 376 4.27 2.85 21.00
CA MET A 376 3.12 3.70 20.72
C MET A 376 2.08 3.66 21.83
N GLU A 377 1.90 2.54 22.52
CA GLU A 377 0.90 2.40 23.58
C GLU A 377 1.18 3.32 24.79
N PRO A 378 2.38 3.30 25.42
CA PRO A 378 2.73 4.27 26.45
C PRO A 378 2.66 5.73 25.98
N LEU A 379 3.11 6.01 24.76
CA LEU A 379 3.07 7.36 24.20
C LEU A 379 1.62 7.86 24.07
N ILE A 380 0.72 7.01 23.56
CA ILE A 380 -0.71 7.31 23.46
C ILE A 380 -1.30 7.54 24.85
N MET A 381 -0.99 6.70 25.84
CA MET A 381 -1.47 6.89 27.21
C MET A 381 -1.00 8.22 27.81
N VAL A 382 0.26 8.59 27.60
CA VAL A 382 0.81 9.88 28.05
C VAL A 382 0.12 11.04 27.34
N VAL A 383 -0.08 10.97 26.01
CA VAL A 383 -0.76 12.03 25.25
C VAL A 383 -2.21 12.18 25.67
N LEU A 384 -2.97 11.07 25.74
CA LEU A 384 -4.38 11.09 26.14
C LEU A 384 -4.53 11.56 27.59
N GLY A 385 -3.71 11.02 28.50
CA GLY A 385 -3.68 11.42 29.90
C GLY A 385 -3.31 12.89 30.08
N SER A 386 -2.36 13.41 29.29
CA SER A 386 -2.00 14.82 29.31
C SER A 386 -3.14 15.70 28.79
N ILE A 387 -3.82 15.31 27.70
CA ILE A 387 -4.95 16.09 27.16
C ILE A 387 -6.11 16.11 28.14
N VAL A 388 -6.54 14.95 28.64
CA VAL A 388 -7.64 14.84 29.59
C VAL A 388 -7.28 15.50 30.92
N GLY A 389 -6.07 15.27 31.43
CA GLY A 389 -5.56 15.90 32.65
C GLY A 389 -5.49 17.42 32.54
N ALA A 390 -4.97 17.94 31.43
CA ALA A 390 -4.94 19.37 31.15
C ALA A 390 -6.36 19.98 31.16
N LEU A 391 -7.32 19.30 30.51
CA LEU A 391 -8.71 19.75 30.51
C LEU A 391 -9.32 19.76 31.92
N VAL A 392 -9.15 18.69 32.69
CA VAL A 392 -9.65 18.61 34.07
C VAL A 392 -9.03 19.71 34.92
N ILE A 393 -7.70 19.87 34.89
CA ILE A 393 -7.01 20.93 35.65
C ILE A 393 -7.54 22.30 35.25
N ALA A 394 -7.71 22.58 33.95
CA ALA A 394 -8.23 23.86 33.47
C ALA A 394 -9.63 24.16 34.02
N MET A 395 -10.48 23.15 34.19
CA MET A 395 -11.85 23.32 34.70
C MET A 395 -11.91 23.45 36.23
N TYR A 396 -11.03 22.78 36.96
CA TYR A 396 -11.02 22.81 38.43
C TYR A 396 -10.18 23.96 39.02
N LEU A 397 -9.17 24.44 38.31
CA LEU A 397 -8.28 25.50 38.80
C LEU A 397 -9.02 26.79 39.22
N PRO A 398 -10.04 27.28 38.49
CA PRO A 398 -10.84 28.42 38.92
C PRO A 398 -11.60 28.16 40.23
N ILE A 399 -12.12 26.94 40.41
CA ILE A 399 -12.86 26.55 41.63
C ILE A 399 -11.95 26.65 42.86
N PHE A 400 -10.70 26.19 42.76
CA PHE A 400 -9.74 26.29 43.85
C PHE A 400 -9.38 27.73 44.20
N GLN A 401 -9.21 28.60 43.20
CA GLN A 401 -8.91 30.01 43.44
C GLN A 401 -10.07 30.74 44.14
N LEU A 402 -11.31 30.39 43.77
CA LEU A 402 -12.50 30.92 44.43
C LEU A 402 -12.61 30.42 45.87
N GLY A 403 -12.32 29.15 46.12
CA GLY A 403 -12.31 28.57 47.47
C GLY A 403 -11.23 29.14 48.40
N THR A 404 -10.18 29.80 47.86
CA THR A 404 -9.16 30.52 48.64
C THR A 404 -9.44 32.02 48.79
N ALA A 405 -10.41 32.55 48.04
CA ALA A 405 -10.79 33.97 48.05
C ALA A 405 -11.94 34.28 49.03
N PHE A 406 -12.59 33.24 49.55
CA PHE A 406 -13.47 33.25 50.73
C PHE A 406 -12.73 32.58 51.90
#